data_AF-A0A832D400-F1
#
_entry.id   AF-A0A832D400-F1
#
_cell.length_a   1.000
_cell.length_b   1.000
_cell.length_c   1.000
_cell.angle_alpha   90.00
_cell.angle_beta   90.00
_cell.angle_gamma   90.00
#
_symmetry.space_group_name_H-M   'P 1'
#
loop_
_entity.id
_entity.type
_entity.pdbx_description
1 polymer ?
#
loop_
_entity_poly.entity_id
_entity_poly.type
_entity_poly.pdbx_seq_one_letter_code
_entity_poly.pdbx_strand_id
1 'polypeptide(L)'
;MSGLSSIVLSQPTEDEARRAFEDLGCIVCHRSGGIAKDWSDIVKEFKEVYAGKYASLDELVAKEIGPEVKERGFGDPKTWDELFTLMSTLSGKPGDPRVNIVKSYLASLLGFEKTPTPTPTPTPTAEARGIPFSLAAIIAAIIVALVVVLAYLLTRRR
;
A
#
# COMPACT_ATOMS: atom_id res chain seq x y z
N MET A 1 -31.23 12.76 14.95
CA MET A 1 -30.71 11.38 15.08
C MET A 1 -29.63 11.23 14.05
N SER A 2 -28.38 11.56 14.41
CA SER A 2 -27.25 11.57 13.47
C SER A 2 -26.59 10.20 13.49
N GLY A 3 -26.84 9.40 12.47
CA GLY A 3 -26.15 8.14 12.24
C GLY A 3 -24.77 8.43 11.66
N LEU A 4 -23.75 8.49 12.52
CA LEU A 4 -22.37 8.34 12.09
C LEU A 4 -22.18 6.86 11.72
N SER A 5 -22.30 6.54 10.43
CA SER A 5 -21.83 5.27 9.90
C SER A 5 -20.30 5.27 10.03
N SER A 6 -19.81 4.62 11.08
CA SER A 6 -18.42 4.19 11.16
C SER A 6 -18.11 3.37 9.91
N ILE A 7 -17.31 3.91 9.00
CA ILE A 7 -16.75 3.15 7.88
C ILE A 7 -15.73 2.20 8.52
N VAL A 8 -16.19 1.01 8.88
CA VAL A 8 -15.32 -0.13 9.10
C VAL A 8 -14.68 -0.42 7.75
N LEU A 9 -13.39 -0.07 7.58
CA LEU A 9 -12.59 -0.61 6.50
C LEU A 9 -12.52 -2.11 6.73
N SER A 10 -13.39 -2.86 6.05
CA SER A 10 -13.42 -4.32 6.10
C SER A 10 -12.04 -4.85 5.73
N GLN A 11 -11.59 -5.90 6.44
CA GLN A 11 -10.37 -6.59 6.07
C GLN A 11 -10.44 -7.10 4.62
N PRO A 12 -9.31 -7.13 3.89
CA PRO A 12 -9.29 -7.72 2.56
C PRO A 12 -9.75 -9.16 2.59
N THR A 13 -10.57 -9.54 1.61
CA THR A 13 -10.91 -10.93 1.36
C THR A 13 -9.74 -11.70 0.75
N GLU A 14 -9.78 -13.03 0.81
CA GLU A 14 -8.76 -13.88 0.18
C GLU A 14 -8.67 -13.61 -1.33
N ASP A 15 -9.81 -13.41 -1.99
CA ASP A 15 -9.86 -13.14 -3.42
C ASP A 15 -9.25 -11.79 -3.78
N GLU A 16 -9.50 -10.73 -2.99
CA GLU A 16 -8.87 -9.43 -3.18
C GLU A 16 -7.35 -9.50 -2.98
N ALA A 17 -6.90 -10.21 -1.94
CA ALA A 17 -5.49 -10.39 -1.67
C ALA A 17 -4.80 -11.23 -2.74
N ARG A 18 -5.44 -12.30 -3.24
CA ARG A 18 -4.93 -13.11 -4.34
C ARG A 18 -4.78 -12.30 -5.62
N ARG A 19 -5.80 -11.53 -5.99
CA ARG A 19 -5.73 -10.65 -7.17
C ARG A 19 -4.64 -9.60 -7.03
N ALA A 20 -4.51 -8.98 -5.85
CA ALA A 20 -3.43 -8.05 -5.57
C ALA A 20 -2.05 -8.69 -5.71
N PHE A 21 -1.88 -9.93 -5.23
CA PHE A 21 -0.64 -10.70 -5.36
C PHE A 21 -0.27 -11.01 -6.82
N GLU A 22 -1.26 -11.43 -7.61
CA GLU A 22 -1.12 -11.67 -9.06
C GLU A 22 -0.74 -10.38 -9.80
N ASP A 23 -1.50 -9.31 -9.54
CA ASP A 23 -1.31 -7.98 -10.11
C ASP A 23 0.05 -7.37 -9.78
N LEU A 24 0.59 -7.66 -8.59
CA LEU A 24 1.91 -7.23 -8.19
C LEU A 24 3.01 -7.96 -8.98
N GLY A 25 2.68 -9.06 -9.66
CA GLY A 25 3.64 -9.91 -10.36
C GLY A 25 4.34 -10.91 -9.45
N CYS A 26 3.86 -11.11 -8.22
CA CYS A 26 4.47 -12.05 -7.27
C CYS A 26 4.46 -13.50 -7.80
N ILE A 27 3.49 -13.83 -8.66
CA ILE A 27 3.36 -15.13 -9.33
C ILE A 27 4.52 -15.51 -10.26
N VAL A 28 5.40 -14.57 -10.62
CA VAL A 28 6.61 -14.89 -11.40
C VAL A 28 7.50 -15.87 -10.64
N CYS A 29 7.60 -15.69 -9.32
CA CYS A 29 8.39 -16.56 -8.43
C CYS A 29 7.51 -17.55 -7.65
N HIS A 30 6.33 -17.08 -7.20
CA HIS A 30 5.39 -17.80 -6.35
C HIS A 30 4.30 -18.49 -7.17
N ARG A 31 4.65 -19.63 -7.77
CA ARG A 31 3.75 -20.46 -8.58
C ARG A 31 4.02 -21.93 -8.30
N SER A 32 3.07 -22.80 -8.60
CA SER A 32 3.26 -24.25 -8.44
C SER A 32 4.51 -24.71 -9.20
N GLY A 33 5.44 -25.36 -8.49
CA GLY A 33 6.75 -25.76 -9.02
C GLY A 33 7.72 -24.61 -9.30
N GLY A 34 7.43 -23.41 -8.82
CA GLY A 34 8.28 -22.22 -8.90
C GLY A 34 9.41 -22.23 -7.88
N ILE A 35 10.17 -21.15 -7.87
CA ILE A 35 11.29 -20.96 -6.94
C ILE A 35 10.84 -20.60 -5.53
N ALA A 36 9.56 -20.32 -5.33
CA ALA A 36 8.93 -20.06 -4.04
C ALA A 36 7.51 -20.66 -4.03
N LYS A 37 6.98 -20.87 -2.81
CA LYS A 37 5.63 -21.42 -2.58
C LYS A 37 4.58 -20.60 -3.33
N ASP A 38 3.56 -21.25 -3.89
CA ASP A 38 2.47 -20.54 -4.53
C ASP A 38 1.50 -19.90 -3.53
N TRP A 39 0.52 -19.13 -4.04
CA TRP A 39 -0.45 -18.45 -3.18
C TRP A 39 -1.19 -19.40 -2.24
N SER A 40 -1.66 -20.55 -2.73
CA SER A 40 -2.38 -21.52 -1.91
C SER A 40 -1.51 -22.11 -0.80
N ASP A 41 -0.27 -22.45 -1.12
CA ASP A 41 0.69 -22.98 -0.14
C ASP A 41 1.03 -21.93 0.92
N ILE A 42 1.23 -20.66 0.53
CA ILE A 42 1.45 -19.56 1.47
C ILE A 42 0.25 -19.42 2.41
N VAL A 43 -0.97 -19.29 1.88
CA VAL A 43 -2.17 -19.11 2.70
C VAL A 43 -2.38 -20.30 3.64
N LYS A 44 -2.14 -21.52 3.16
CA LYS A 44 -2.22 -22.74 3.95
C LYS A 44 -1.19 -22.72 5.08
N GLU A 45 0.06 -22.38 4.80
CA GLU A 45 1.12 -22.33 5.81
C GLU A 45 0.82 -21.29 6.90
N PHE A 46 0.29 -20.12 6.52
CA PHE A 46 -0.16 -19.12 7.49
C PHE A 46 -1.28 -19.64 8.39
N LYS A 47 -2.32 -20.26 7.81
CA LYS A 47 -3.48 -20.78 8.56
C LYS A 47 -3.14 -21.98 9.45
N GLU A 48 -2.34 -22.92 8.95
CA GLU A 48 -2.15 -24.24 9.56
C GLU A 48 -0.83 -24.37 10.30
N VAL A 49 0.23 -23.70 9.83
CA VAL A 49 1.57 -23.85 10.38
C VAL A 49 1.91 -22.70 11.32
N TYR A 50 1.55 -21.46 11.02
CA TYR A 50 2.00 -20.32 11.84
C TYR A 50 0.98 -19.79 12.84
N ALA A 51 -0.31 -20.04 12.62
CA ALA A 51 -1.38 -19.56 13.49
C ALA A 51 -1.14 -19.93 14.96
N GLY A 52 -1.15 -18.92 15.83
CA GLY A 52 -0.98 -19.07 17.29
C GLY A 52 0.43 -19.46 17.77
N LYS A 53 1.44 -19.55 16.89
CA LYS A 53 2.81 -19.97 17.28
C LYS A 53 3.76 -18.83 17.64
N TYR A 54 3.52 -17.63 17.13
CA TYR A 54 4.42 -16.48 17.30
C TYR A 54 3.69 -15.35 18.03
N ALA A 55 4.42 -14.58 18.83
CA ALA A 55 3.86 -13.45 19.57
C ALA A 55 3.71 -12.20 18.67
N SER A 56 4.41 -12.14 17.53
CA SER A 56 4.30 -11.06 16.55
C SER A 56 4.64 -11.52 15.13
N LEU A 57 4.23 -10.72 14.14
CA LEU A 57 4.60 -10.92 12.74
C LEU A 57 6.12 -10.81 12.52
N ASP A 58 6.79 -9.90 13.22
CA ASP A 58 8.25 -9.74 13.13
C ASP A 58 8.97 -10.97 13.68
N GLU A 59 8.46 -11.57 14.77
CA GLU A 59 9.02 -12.81 15.30
C GLU A 59 8.88 -13.96 14.30
N LEU A 60 7.72 -14.10 13.65
CA LEU A 60 7.51 -15.08 12.58
C LEU A 60 8.51 -14.86 11.43
N VAL A 61 8.69 -13.61 10.98
CA VAL A 61 9.65 -13.32 9.90
C VAL A 61 11.06 -13.67 10.33
N ALA A 62 11.50 -13.22 11.51
CA ALA A 62 12.86 -13.44 11.96
C ALA A 62 13.21 -14.92 12.15
N LYS A 63 12.23 -15.75 12.56
CA LYS A 63 12.46 -17.16 12.90
C LYS A 63 12.24 -18.13 11.72
N GLU A 64 11.27 -17.88 10.86
CA GLU A 64 10.89 -18.83 9.81
C GLU A 64 11.14 -18.28 8.40
N ILE A 65 10.49 -17.15 8.06
CA ILE A 65 10.42 -16.67 6.67
C ILE A 65 11.75 -16.07 6.23
N GLY A 66 12.38 -15.23 7.06
CA GLY A 66 13.65 -14.58 6.78
C GLY A 66 14.78 -15.56 6.46
N PRO A 67 15.01 -16.60 7.30
CA PRO A 67 15.95 -17.68 6.99
C PRO A 67 15.68 -18.38 5.66
N GLU A 68 14.42 -18.69 5.33
CA GLU A 68 14.06 -19.31 4.04
C GLU A 68 14.38 -18.38 2.86
N VAL A 69 14.03 -17.10 2.97
CA VAL A 69 14.33 -16.08 1.94
C VAL A 69 15.83 -15.91 1.74
N LYS A 70 16.61 -15.99 2.82
CA LYS A 70 18.08 -15.92 2.80
C LYS A 70 18.70 -17.13 2.13
N GLU A 71 18.24 -18.33 2.47
CA GLU A 71 18.71 -19.58 1.86
C GLU A 71 18.49 -19.58 0.34
N ARG A 72 17.39 -18.97 -0.12
CA ARG A 72 17.09 -18.78 -1.54
C ARG A 72 17.87 -17.63 -2.21
N GLY A 73 18.67 -16.87 -1.45
CA GLY A 73 19.57 -15.84 -1.97
C GLY A 73 18.95 -14.46 -2.22
N PHE A 74 17.76 -14.18 -1.68
CA PHE A 74 17.04 -12.93 -1.94
C PHE A 74 17.26 -11.82 -0.90
N GLY A 75 17.75 -12.16 0.29
CA GLY A 75 17.94 -11.23 1.40
C GLY A 75 17.62 -11.89 2.74
N ASP A 76 17.79 -11.18 3.85
CA ASP A 76 17.55 -11.71 5.20
C ASP A 76 16.61 -10.80 5.99
N PRO A 77 15.34 -10.63 5.56
CA PRO A 77 14.40 -9.74 6.23
C PRO A 77 14.14 -10.22 7.66
N LYS A 78 14.12 -9.29 8.62
CA LYS A 78 13.89 -9.58 10.04
C LYS A 78 12.54 -9.10 10.54
N THR A 79 11.89 -8.21 9.79
CA THR A 79 10.58 -7.66 10.15
C THR A 79 9.56 -7.91 9.05
N TRP A 80 8.28 -7.87 9.42
CA TRP A 80 7.16 -7.99 8.49
C TRP A 80 7.22 -6.91 7.41
N ASP A 81 7.60 -5.69 7.80
CA ASP A 81 7.71 -4.56 6.88
C ASP A 81 8.90 -4.72 5.92
N GLU A 82 10.04 -5.21 6.41
CA GLU A 82 11.20 -5.53 5.57
C GLU A 82 10.89 -6.63 4.56
N LEU A 83 10.16 -7.68 4.97
CA LEU A 83 9.76 -8.76 4.07
C LEU A 83 8.97 -8.22 2.88
N PHE A 84 7.91 -7.45 3.12
CA PHE A 84 7.09 -6.89 2.03
C PHE A 84 7.80 -5.80 1.24
N THR A 85 8.71 -5.05 1.86
CA THR A 85 9.57 -4.10 1.14
C THR A 85 10.49 -4.85 0.17
N LEU A 86 11.08 -5.95 0.60
CA LEU A 86 11.93 -6.80 -0.24
C LEU A 86 11.11 -7.41 -1.39
N MET A 87 9.98 -8.05 -1.10
CA MET A 87 9.15 -8.72 -2.12
C MET A 87 8.58 -7.74 -3.15
N SER A 88 8.15 -6.55 -2.71
CA SER A 88 7.68 -5.50 -3.63
C SER A 88 8.81 -4.92 -4.48
N THR A 89 10.03 -4.84 -3.95
CA THR A 89 11.22 -4.43 -4.72
C THR A 89 11.57 -5.49 -5.77
N LEU A 90 11.58 -6.77 -5.40
CA LEU A 90 11.88 -7.88 -6.31
C LEU A 90 10.85 -8.03 -7.44
N SER A 91 9.59 -7.69 -7.17
CA SER A 91 8.53 -7.64 -8.19
C SER A 91 8.50 -6.34 -9.00
N GLY A 92 9.42 -5.40 -8.74
CA GLY A 92 9.53 -4.13 -9.46
C GLY A 92 8.43 -3.12 -9.13
N LYS A 93 7.74 -3.29 -7.99
CA LYS A 93 6.63 -2.44 -7.53
C LYS A 93 6.79 -1.94 -6.10
N PRO A 94 7.95 -1.34 -5.75
CA PRO A 94 8.17 -0.81 -4.41
C PRO A 94 7.13 0.27 -4.08
N GLY A 95 6.50 0.17 -2.91
CA GLY A 95 5.51 1.15 -2.44
C GLY A 95 4.13 1.08 -3.10
N ASP A 96 3.86 0.10 -3.97
CA ASP A 96 2.52 -0.09 -4.55
C ASP A 96 1.49 -0.36 -3.43
N PRO A 97 0.36 0.37 -3.38
CA PRO A 97 -0.61 0.24 -2.29
C PRO A 97 -1.24 -1.16 -2.19
N ARG A 98 -1.23 -1.94 -3.28
CA ARG A 98 -1.71 -3.34 -3.27
C ARG A 98 -0.88 -4.24 -2.37
N VAL A 99 0.37 -3.87 -2.08
CA VAL A 99 1.21 -4.58 -1.10
C VAL A 99 0.52 -4.63 0.26
N ASN A 100 -0.18 -3.56 0.66
CA ASN A 100 -0.91 -3.52 1.93
C ASN A 100 -2.10 -4.46 1.94
N ILE A 101 -2.75 -4.73 0.80
CA ILE A 101 -3.86 -5.67 0.71
C ILE A 101 -3.37 -7.09 1.04
N VAL A 102 -2.30 -7.53 0.37
CA VAL A 102 -1.67 -8.84 0.62
C VAL A 102 -1.16 -8.94 2.06
N LYS A 103 -0.43 -7.93 2.49
CA LYS A 103 0.18 -7.85 3.82
C LYS A 103 -0.86 -7.90 4.94
N SER A 104 -1.95 -7.15 4.81
CA SER A 104 -3.03 -7.13 5.80
C SER A 104 -3.83 -8.42 5.82
N TYR A 105 -4.08 -9.03 4.67
CA TYR A 105 -4.75 -10.33 4.61
C TYR A 105 -3.94 -11.44 5.29
N LEU A 106 -2.65 -11.58 4.95
CA LEU A 106 -1.80 -12.61 5.58
C LEU A 106 -1.63 -12.37 7.08
N ALA A 107 -1.58 -11.11 7.53
CA ALA A 107 -1.55 -10.79 8.94
C ALA A 107 -2.86 -11.17 9.66
N SER A 108 -4.02 -10.97 9.03
CA SER A 108 -5.31 -11.32 9.64
C SER A 108 -5.51 -12.82 9.80
N LEU A 109 -4.94 -13.65 8.91
CA LEU A 109 -4.93 -15.12 9.07
C LEU A 109 -4.29 -15.58 10.38
N LEU A 110 -3.41 -14.76 10.96
CA LEU A 110 -2.68 -15.04 12.19
C LEU A 110 -3.29 -14.34 13.41
N GLY A 111 -4.40 -13.61 13.24
CA GLY A 111 -5.01 -12.79 14.29
C GLY A 111 -4.26 -11.47 14.57
N PHE A 112 -3.26 -11.12 13.76
CA PHE A 112 -2.59 -9.82 13.82
C PHE A 112 -3.36 -8.81 12.98
N GLU A 113 -4.59 -8.50 13.41
CA GLU A 113 -5.35 -7.42 12.77
C GLU A 113 -4.68 -6.08 13.07
N LYS A 114 -4.43 -5.27 12.04
CA LYS A 114 -4.28 -3.83 12.30
C LYS A 114 -5.63 -3.33 12.77
N THR A 115 -5.77 -3.08 14.07
CA THR A 115 -6.73 -2.05 14.52
C THR A 115 -6.46 -0.84 13.62
N PRO A 116 -7.49 -0.26 12.96
CA PRO A 116 -7.25 0.91 12.12
C PRO A 116 -6.53 1.94 12.99
N THR A 117 -5.29 2.28 12.62
CA THR A 117 -4.67 3.50 13.13
C THR A 117 -5.69 4.59 12.88
N PRO A 118 -6.22 5.29 13.90
CA PRO A 118 -7.12 6.38 13.64
C PRO A 118 -6.37 7.34 12.73
N THR A 119 -6.90 7.52 11.51
CA THR A 119 -6.57 8.73 10.74
C THR A 119 -6.78 9.88 11.71
N PRO A 120 -5.81 10.78 11.93
CA PRO A 120 -6.07 11.93 12.80
C PRO A 120 -7.33 12.60 12.28
N THR A 121 -8.40 12.58 13.10
CA THR A 121 -9.61 13.34 12.83
C THR A 121 -9.14 14.76 12.53
N PRO A 122 -9.44 15.33 11.35
CA PRO A 122 -9.14 16.73 11.13
C PRO A 122 -9.84 17.48 12.25
N THR A 123 -9.05 18.12 13.12
CA THR A 123 -9.59 19.11 14.06
C THR A 123 -10.51 20.01 13.24
N PRO A 124 -11.77 20.25 13.66
CA PRO A 124 -12.61 21.21 12.98
C PRO A 124 -11.86 22.53 12.99
N THR A 125 -11.21 22.83 11.86
CA THR A 125 -10.56 24.09 11.64
C THR A 125 -11.71 25.05 11.49
N ALA A 126 -11.89 25.89 12.51
CA ALA A 126 -12.81 27.01 12.45
C ALA A 126 -12.66 27.69 11.09
N GLU A 127 -13.79 27.85 10.41
CA GLU A 127 -13.92 28.46 9.10
C GLU A 127 -13.03 29.71 8.97
N ALA A 128 -11.93 29.58 8.22
CA ALA A 128 -11.24 30.71 7.63
C ALA A 128 -11.46 30.60 6.12
N ARG A 129 -12.63 31.10 5.69
CA ARG A 129 -13.02 31.49 4.32
C ARG A 129 -11.98 31.12 3.25
N GLY A 130 -12.02 29.86 2.82
CA GLY A 130 -11.28 29.39 1.66
C GLY A 130 -11.89 30.00 0.41
N ILE A 131 -11.03 30.67 -0.36
CA ILE A 131 -11.36 31.32 -1.63
C ILE A 131 -12.16 30.37 -2.54
N PRO A 132 -13.35 30.75 -3.03
CA PRO A 132 -14.16 29.87 -3.87
C PRO A 132 -13.42 29.52 -5.15
N PHE A 133 -13.63 28.31 -5.67
CA PHE A 133 -13.04 27.76 -6.90
C PHE A 133 -13.03 28.72 -8.11
N SER A 134 -13.90 29.73 -8.10
CA SER A 134 -13.88 30.86 -9.03
C SER A 134 -12.54 31.61 -9.09
N LEU A 135 -11.83 31.80 -7.97
CA LEU A 135 -10.59 32.59 -7.97
C LEU A 135 -9.39 31.81 -8.52
N ALA A 136 -9.35 30.49 -8.33
CA ALA A 136 -8.29 29.65 -8.90
C ALA A 136 -8.38 29.63 -10.44
N ALA A 137 -9.61 29.58 -10.98
CA ALA A 137 -9.85 29.72 -12.42
C ALA A 137 -9.50 31.12 -12.94
N ILE A 138 -9.80 32.19 -12.18
CA ILE A 138 -9.44 33.57 -12.54
C ILE A 138 -7.92 33.77 -12.54
N ILE A 139 -7.19 33.21 -11.55
CA ILE A 139 -5.73 33.30 -11.48
C ILE A 139 -5.08 32.57 -12.67
N ALA A 140 -5.58 31.37 -13.02
CA ALA A 140 -5.11 30.65 -14.19
C ALA A 140 -5.34 31.44 -15.49
N ALA A 141 -6.52 32.08 -15.65
CA ALA A 141 -6.83 32.89 -16.82
C ALA A 141 -5.95 34.15 -16.93
N ILE A 142 -5.64 34.81 -15.80
CA ILE A 142 -4.77 36.00 -15.77
C ILE A 142 -3.32 35.64 -16.12
N ILE A 143 -2.82 34.50 -15.64
CA ILE A 143 -1.47 34.03 -15.98
C ILE A 143 -1.36 33.77 -17.49
N VAL A 144 -2.35 33.10 -18.08
CA VAL A 144 -2.37 32.86 -19.53
C VAL A 144 -2.44 34.18 -20.32
N ALA A 145 -3.28 35.12 -19.90
CA ALA A 145 -3.38 36.42 -20.55
C ALA A 145 -2.06 37.22 -20.49
N LEU A 146 -1.36 37.19 -19.34
CA LEU A 146 -0.07 37.86 -19.19
C LEU A 146 1.03 37.24 -20.05
N VAL A 147 1.06 35.90 -20.18
CA VAL A 147 2.01 35.21 -21.07
C VAL A 147 1.75 35.60 -22.53
N VAL A 148 0.48 35.66 -22.95
CA VAL A 148 0.10 36.08 -24.31
C VAL A 148 0.46 37.53 -24.58
N VAL A 149 0.20 38.45 -23.64
CA VAL A 149 0.54 39.87 -23.78
C VAL A 149 2.06 40.06 -23.80
N LEU A 150 2.81 39.33 -22.97
CA LEU A 150 4.27 39.42 -22.96
C LEU A 150 4.87 38.88 -24.27
N ALA A 151 4.36 37.77 -24.78
CA ALA A 151 4.76 37.23 -26.09
C ALA A 151 4.44 38.21 -27.24
N TYR A 152 3.27 38.86 -27.20
CA TYR A 152 2.86 39.88 -28.16
C TYR A 152 3.73 41.15 -28.10
N LEU A 153 4.10 41.61 -26.90
CA LEU A 153 4.97 42.79 -26.74
C LEU A 153 6.43 42.50 -27.14
N LEU A 154 6.92 41.27 -26.91
CA LEU A 154 8.24 40.85 -27.37
C LEU A 154 8.31 40.68 -28.89
N THR A 155 7.21 40.26 -29.53
CA THR A 155 7.14 40.18 -31.01
C THR A 155 6.94 41.54 -31.67
N ARG A 156 6.32 42.52 -30.99
CA ARG A 156 6.12 43.88 -31.52
C ARG A 156 7.33 44.83 -31.33
N ARG A 157 8.30 44.47 -30.47
CA ARG A 157 9.53 45.25 -30.23
C ARG A 157 10.74 44.83 -31.08
N ARG A 158 10.55 43.91 -32.03
CA ARG A 158 11.46 43.67 -33.16
C ARG A 158 10.91 44.37 -34.40
#